data_AF-A0A951GM38-F1
#
_entry.id   AF-A0A951GM38-F1
#
_cell.length_a   1.000
_cell.length_b   1.000
_cell.length_c   1.000
_cell.angle_alpha   90.00
_cell.angle_beta   90.00
_cell.angle_gamma   90.00
#
_symmetry.space_group_name_H-M   'P 1'
#
loop_
_entity.id
_entity.type
_entity.pdbx_description
1 polymer ?
#
loop_
_entity_poly.entity_id
_entity_poly.type
_entity_poly.pdbx_seq_one_letter_code
_entity_poly.pdbx_strand_id
1 'polypeptide(L)'
;MIDPQRLHQGAKHRAFYATMSQLAAAGRHIRRRRDKRIKRQSLLRMLMPSQAQPEMAAGPDAVRLAVLAMEDLGRASLRASFSGRPVEVHAPDEATAEIFRAALAQTARTRVTDRLIRVTVAV
;
A
#
# COMPACT_ATOMS: atom_id res chain seq x y z
N MET A 1 -17.33 22.96 45.06
CA MET A 1 -16.81 23.71 43.88
C MET A 1 -16.19 22.70 42.93
N ILE A 2 -16.81 22.47 41.76
CA ILE A 2 -16.30 21.56 40.73
C ILE A 2 -15.39 22.37 39.82
N ASP A 3 -14.13 21.93 39.71
CA ASP A 3 -13.05 22.61 39.02
C ASP A 3 -13.24 22.54 37.48
N PRO A 4 -13.50 23.67 36.79
CA PRO A 4 -13.86 23.67 35.36
C PRO A 4 -12.73 23.21 34.44
N GLN A 5 -11.47 23.23 34.92
CA GLN A 5 -10.31 22.79 34.14
C GLN A 5 -10.21 21.27 33.97
N ARG A 6 -10.73 20.48 34.92
CA ARG A 6 -10.73 19.00 34.81
C ARG A 6 -11.72 18.47 33.77
N LEU A 7 -12.80 19.19 33.50
CA LEU A 7 -13.81 18.81 32.51
C LEU A 7 -13.30 18.97 31.06
N HIS A 8 -12.46 19.97 30.81
CA HIS A 8 -11.91 20.24 29.47
C HIS A 8 -10.83 19.24 29.04
N GLN A 9 -10.06 18.66 29.97
CA GLN A 9 -9.09 17.60 29.66
C GLN A 9 -9.76 16.27 29.31
N GLY A 10 -10.83 15.89 30.02
CA GLY A 10 -11.58 14.64 29.73
C GLY A 10 -12.29 14.66 28.38
N ALA A 11 -12.80 15.82 27.96
CA ALA A 11 -13.48 15.98 26.67
C ALA A 11 -12.52 15.83 25.48
N LYS A 12 -11.32 16.41 25.55
CA LYS A 12 -10.27 16.28 24.51
C LYS A 12 -9.77 14.84 24.39
N HIS A 13 -9.59 14.16 25.53
CA HIS A 13 -9.17 12.77 25.56
C HIS A 13 -10.22 11.86 24.88
N ARG A 14 -11.51 12.04 25.19
CA ARG A 14 -12.60 11.27 24.57
C ARG A 14 -12.75 11.52 23.07
N ALA A 15 -12.58 12.77 22.63
CA ALA A 15 -12.63 13.11 21.20
C ALA A 15 -11.50 12.43 20.41
N PHE A 16 -10.29 12.39 20.97
CA PHE A 16 -9.13 11.71 20.35
C PHE A 16 -9.36 10.20 20.18
N TYR A 17 -9.87 9.51 21.21
CA TYR A 17 -10.21 8.09 21.12
C TYR A 17 -11.39 7.82 20.17
N ALA A 18 -12.36 8.74 20.06
CA ALA A 18 -13.45 8.64 19.09
C ALA A 18 -12.91 8.71 17.65
N THR A 19 -12.01 9.65 17.34
CA THR A 19 -11.36 9.72 16.02
C THR A 19 -10.47 8.51 15.73
N MET A 20 -9.70 8.03 16.71
CA MET A 20 -8.84 6.85 16.54
C MET A 20 -9.67 5.57 16.33
N SER A 21 -10.81 5.42 17.03
CA SER A 21 -11.70 4.28 16.85
C SER A 21 -12.44 4.31 15.51
N GLN A 22 -12.78 5.50 14.99
CA GLN A 22 -13.30 5.67 13.63
C GLN A 22 -12.26 5.31 12.56
N LEU A 23 -10.99 5.71 12.75
CA LEU A 23 -9.88 5.33 11.87
C LEU A 23 -9.65 3.82 11.86
N ALA A 24 -9.70 3.18 13.03
CA ALA A 24 -9.60 1.72 13.16
C ALA A 24 -10.80 1.00 12.51
N ALA A 25 -12.02 1.53 12.64
CA ALA A 25 -13.21 0.99 11.99
C ALA A 25 -13.17 1.14 10.45
N ALA A 26 -12.71 2.28 9.95
CA ALA A 26 -12.50 2.51 8.52
C ALA A 26 -11.43 1.56 7.95
N GLY A 27 -10.33 1.37 8.66
CA GLY A 27 -9.29 0.40 8.29
C GLY A 27 -9.80 -1.04 8.18
N ARG A 28 -10.67 -1.47 9.11
CA ARG A 28 -11.30 -2.81 9.08
C ARG A 28 -12.22 -3.00 7.87
N HIS A 29 -12.97 -1.97 7.47
CA HIS A 29 -13.80 -2.03 6.27
C HIS A 29 -12.98 -2.14 4.98
N ILE A 30 -11.86 -1.42 4.91
CA ILE A 30 -10.93 -1.48 3.77
C ILE A 30 -10.31 -2.89 3.66
N ARG A 31 -9.90 -3.48 4.79
CA ARG A 31 -9.34 -4.84 4.83
C ARG A 31 -10.34 -5.89 4.33
N ARG A 32 -11.58 -5.85 4.84
CA ARG A 32 -12.65 -6.77 4.42
C ARG A 32 -13.00 -6.67 2.93
N ARG A 33 -12.93 -5.46 2.34
CA ARG A 33 -13.15 -5.29 0.89
C ARG A 33 -12.01 -5.88 0.06
N ARG A 34 -10.76 -5.76 0.53
CA ARG A 34 -9.59 -6.32 -0.13
C ARG A 34 -9.62 -7.85 -0.16
N ASP A 35 -9.98 -8.49 0.96
CA ASP A 35 -10.08 -9.95 1.05
C ASP A 35 -11.15 -10.52 0.13
N LYS A 36 -12.30 -9.84 0.00
CA LYS A 36 -13.37 -10.25 -0.93
C LYS A 36 -12.93 -10.16 -2.39
N ARG A 37 -12.09 -9.18 -2.76
CA ARG A 37 -11.56 -9.04 -4.12
C ARG A 37 -10.54 -10.14 -4.44
N ILE A 38 -9.66 -10.47 -3.48
CA ILE A 38 -8.69 -11.56 -3.60
C ILE A 38 -9.42 -12.90 -3.79
N LYS A 39 -10.45 -13.20 -2.99
CA LYS A 39 -11.25 -14.43 -3.14
C LYS A 39 -11.98 -14.52 -4.48
N ARG A 40 -12.52 -13.41 -5.00
CA ARG A 40 -13.13 -13.40 -6.35
C ARG A 40 -12.09 -13.63 -7.43
N GLN A 41 -10.91 -13.02 -7.30
CA GLN A 41 -9.84 -13.16 -8.28
C GLN A 41 -9.23 -14.56 -8.28
N SER A 42 -9.13 -15.23 -7.12
CA SER A 42 -8.68 -16.62 -7.03
C SER A 42 -9.68 -17.60 -7.64
N LEU A 43 -10.99 -17.38 -7.43
CA LEU A 43 -12.03 -18.20 -8.06
C LEU A 43 -12.04 -18.07 -9.59
N LEU A 44 -11.90 -16.84 -10.10
CA LEU A 44 -11.80 -16.60 -11.54
C LEU A 44 -10.54 -17.21 -12.15
N ARG A 45 -9.42 -17.23 -11.41
CA ARG A 45 -8.16 -17.88 -11.84
C ARG A 45 -8.26 -19.41 -11.87
N MET A 46 -9.13 -20.01 -11.06
CA MET A 46 -9.37 -21.46 -11.03
C MET A 46 -10.27 -21.94 -12.19
N LEU A 47 -11.08 -21.04 -12.76
CA LEU A 47 -12.00 -21.31 -13.88
C LEU A 47 -11.38 -21.03 -15.26
N MET A 48 -10.20 -20.45 -15.32
CA MET A 48 -9.48 -20.19 -16.58
C MET A 48 -8.40 -21.25 -16.77
N PRO A 49 -8.30 -21.90 -17.95
CA PRO A 49 -7.16 -22.75 -18.25
C PRO A 49 -5.90 -21.90 -18.16
N SER A 50 -4.94 -22.37 -17.36
CA SER A 50 -3.63 -21.74 -17.19
C SER A 50 -3.00 -21.59 -18.56
N GLN A 51 -3.05 -20.38 -19.13
CA GLN A 51 -2.25 -20.11 -20.31
C GLN A 51 -0.79 -20.34 -19.92
N ALA A 52 -0.16 -21.21 -20.70
CA ALA A 52 1.22 -21.63 -20.57
C ALA A 52 2.08 -20.42 -20.19
N GLN A 53 2.83 -20.56 -19.10
CA GLN A 53 3.89 -19.61 -18.78
C GLN A 53 4.81 -19.57 -20.01
N PRO A 54 4.98 -18.42 -20.68
CA PRO A 54 6.00 -18.34 -21.70
C PRO A 54 7.33 -18.58 -20.99
N GLU A 55 8.05 -19.56 -21.51
CA GLU A 55 9.43 -19.89 -21.19
C GLU A 55 10.28 -18.63 -21.47
N MET A 56 10.35 -17.74 -20.49
CA MET A 56 10.98 -16.43 -20.62
C MET A 56 12.37 -16.48 -20.01
N ALA A 57 13.35 -16.25 -20.87
CA ALA A 57 14.70 -15.76 -20.60
C ALA A 57 14.87 -15.18 -19.18
N ALA A 58 15.87 -15.69 -18.45
CA ALA A 58 16.32 -15.29 -17.10
C ALA A 58 15.76 -13.94 -16.62
N GLY A 59 14.49 -13.95 -16.21
CA GLY A 59 13.81 -12.76 -15.73
C GLY A 59 14.31 -12.37 -14.34
N PRO A 60 14.03 -11.15 -13.87
CA PRO A 60 14.35 -10.76 -12.50
C PRO A 60 13.76 -11.78 -11.52
N ASP A 61 14.57 -12.24 -10.55
CA ASP A 61 14.16 -13.22 -9.56
C ASP A 61 12.87 -12.75 -8.86
N ALA A 62 11.79 -13.50 -9.07
CA ALA A 62 10.46 -13.17 -8.59
C ALA A 62 10.40 -13.07 -7.06
N VAL A 63 11.21 -13.86 -6.34
CA VAL A 63 11.27 -13.81 -4.88
C VAL A 63 11.93 -12.52 -4.44
N ARG A 64 13.10 -12.20 -5.00
CA ARG A 64 13.80 -10.94 -4.73
C ARG A 64 12.92 -9.73 -5.06
N LEU A 65 12.22 -9.76 -6.19
CA LEU A 65 11.32 -8.68 -6.59
C LEU A 65 10.15 -8.51 -5.61
N ALA A 66 9.57 -9.61 -5.13
CA ALA A 66 8.51 -9.56 -4.12
C ALA A 66 9.02 -8.97 -2.80
N VAL A 67 10.22 -9.35 -2.36
CA VAL A 67 10.86 -8.80 -1.15
C VAL A 67 11.06 -7.30 -1.29
N LEU A 68 11.66 -6.84 -2.40
CA LEU A 68 11.86 -5.41 -2.66
C LEU A 68 10.53 -4.64 -2.72
N ALA A 69 9.48 -5.23 -3.33
CA ALA A 69 8.17 -4.61 -3.37
C ALA A 69 7.54 -4.46 -1.97
N MET A 70 7.75 -5.43 -1.08
CA MET A 70 7.22 -5.36 0.28
C MET A 70 8.00 -4.37 1.15
N GLU A 71 9.33 -4.45 1.12
CA GLU A 71 10.18 -3.67 2.00
C GLU A 71 10.35 -2.22 1.54
N ASP A 72 10.61 -1.98 0.25
CA ASP A 72 10.88 -0.63 -0.23
C ASP A 72 9.59 0.06 -0.68
N LEU A 73 8.90 -0.53 -1.66
CA LEU A 73 7.72 0.09 -2.25
C LEU A 73 6.55 0.15 -1.26
N GLY A 74 6.39 -0.90 -0.43
CA GLY A 74 5.40 -0.94 0.65
C GLY A 74 5.60 0.17 1.68
N ARG A 75 6.84 0.36 2.16
CA ARG A 75 7.16 1.44 3.11
C ARG A 75 7.01 2.83 2.48
N ALA A 76 7.43 3.01 1.23
CA ALA A 76 7.26 4.26 0.51
C ALA A 76 5.77 4.62 0.35
N SER A 77 4.93 3.64 0.02
CA SER A 77 3.48 3.80 -0.09
C SER A 77 2.83 4.24 1.22
N LEU A 78 3.26 3.66 2.34
CA LEU A 78 2.80 4.08 3.66
C LEU A 78 3.26 5.51 3.97
N ARG A 79 4.54 5.83 3.78
CA ARG A 79 5.07 7.19 4.02
C ARG A 79 4.38 8.24 3.17
N ALA A 80 4.21 8.00 1.87
CA ALA A 80 3.51 8.90 0.97
C ALA A 80 2.05 9.10 1.42
N SER A 81 1.39 8.05 1.88
CA SER A 81 0.00 8.12 2.34
C SER A 81 -0.16 8.87 3.67
N PHE A 82 0.76 8.71 4.62
CA PHE A 82 0.70 9.40 5.91
C PHE A 82 1.20 10.85 5.85
N SER A 83 2.23 11.11 5.06
CA SER A 83 2.84 12.44 4.97
C SER A 83 2.24 13.33 3.90
N GLY A 84 1.61 12.75 2.86
CA GLY A 84 1.18 13.48 1.67
C GLY A 84 2.33 14.09 0.86
N ARG A 85 3.58 13.67 1.11
CA ARG A 85 4.77 14.21 0.45
C ARG A 85 5.31 13.25 -0.61
N PRO A 86 6.02 13.76 -1.63
CA PRO A 86 6.77 12.92 -2.55
C PRO A 86 7.79 12.05 -1.82
N VAL A 87 7.91 10.79 -2.23
CA VAL A 87 8.87 9.82 -1.69
C VAL A 87 9.63 9.20 -2.85
N GLU A 88 10.94 9.05 -2.69
CA GLU A 88 11.80 8.42 -3.67
C GLU A 88 12.14 6.97 -3.25
N VAL A 89 12.17 6.07 -4.23
CA VAL A 89 12.55 4.66 -4.09
C VAL A 89 13.63 4.36 -5.09
N HIS A 90 14.76 3.84 -4.62
CA HIS A 90 15.87 3.42 -5.46
C HIS A 90 15.75 1.93 -5.76
N ALA A 91 15.56 1.58 -7.03
CA ALA A 91 15.59 0.22 -7.53
C ALA A 91 17.03 -0.19 -7.85
N PRO A 92 17.42 -1.47 -7.67
CA PRO A 92 18.79 -1.93 -7.90
C PRO A 92 19.19 -1.97 -9.37
N ASP A 93 18.24 -2.01 -10.30
CA ASP A 93 18.46 -2.09 -11.74
C ASP A 93 17.24 -1.54 -12.49
N GLU A 94 17.41 -1.26 -13.78
CA GLU A 94 16.35 -0.67 -14.61
C GLU A 94 15.17 -1.62 -14.80
N ALA A 95 15.39 -2.94 -14.92
CA ALA A 95 14.29 -3.89 -15.09
C ALA A 95 13.38 -3.92 -13.86
N THR A 96 13.96 -3.90 -12.66
CA THR A 96 13.22 -3.77 -11.40
C THR A 96 12.50 -2.41 -11.32
N ALA A 97 13.16 -1.33 -11.74
CA ALA A 97 12.57 0.01 -11.75
C ALA A 97 11.35 0.09 -12.66
N GLU A 98 11.43 -0.46 -13.87
CA GLU A 98 10.32 -0.53 -14.82
C GLU A 98 9.13 -1.30 -14.25
N ILE A 99 9.37 -2.46 -13.63
CA ILE A 99 8.30 -3.25 -12.99
C ILE A 99 7.63 -2.46 -11.87
N PHE A 100 8.41 -1.75 -11.04
CA PHE A 100 7.85 -0.92 -9.96
C PHE A 100 7.06 0.28 -10.50
N ARG A 101 7.57 0.97 -11.53
CA ARG A 101 6.84 2.06 -12.20
C ARG A 101 5.52 1.56 -12.79
N ALA A 102 5.53 0.40 -13.46
CA ALA A 102 4.32 -0.22 -14.00
C ALA A 102 3.31 -0.59 -12.91
N ALA A 103 3.79 -1.17 -11.80
CA ALA A 103 2.96 -1.50 -10.65
C ALA A 103 2.30 -0.24 -10.04
N LEU A 104 3.07 0.83 -9.83
CA LEU A 104 2.55 2.11 -9.34
C LEU A 104 1.56 2.76 -10.29
N ALA A 105 1.81 2.72 -11.61
CA ALA A 105 0.87 3.23 -12.61
C ALA A 105 -0.47 2.49 -12.55
N GLN A 106 -0.45 1.19 -12.27
CA GLN A 106 -1.66 0.39 -12.11
C GLN A 106 -2.40 0.72 -10.80
N THR A 107 -1.70 0.89 -9.69
CA THR A 107 -2.33 1.16 -8.39
C THR A 107 -2.77 2.61 -8.22
N ALA A 108 -2.08 3.56 -8.86
CA ALA A 108 -2.41 5.00 -8.90
C ALA A 108 -3.79 5.30 -9.49
N ARG A 109 -4.40 4.34 -10.20
CA ARG A 109 -5.81 4.39 -10.64
C ARG A 109 -6.80 4.34 -9.48
N THR A 110 -6.37 3.80 -8.34
CA THR A 110 -7.20 3.60 -7.13
C THR A 110 -6.66 4.32 -5.90
N ARG A 111 -5.34 4.56 -5.83
CA ARG A 111 -4.65 5.20 -4.71
C ARG A 111 -3.92 6.43 -5.21
N VAL A 112 -4.48 7.61 -4.97
CA VAL A 112 -3.91 8.88 -5.46
C VAL A 112 -2.51 9.13 -4.90
N THR A 113 -2.23 8.67 -3.67
CA THR A 113 -0.94 8.82 -3.00
C THR A 113 0.20 8.05 -3.65
N ASP A 114 -0.10 7.00 -4.43
CA ASP A 114 0.92 6.25 -5.17
C ASP A 114 1.58 7.12 -6.26
N ARG A 115 0.93 8.21 -6.70
CA ARG A 115 1.50 9.21 -7.64
C ARG A 115 2.62 10.06 -7.02
N LEU A 116 2.73 10.07 -5.70
CA LEU A 116 3.78 10.77 -4.98
C LEU A 116 5.08 9.98 -4.94
N ILE A 117 5.06 8.71 -5.36
CA ILE A 117 6.22 7.84 -5.30
C ILE A 117 6.99 7.93 -6.61
N ARG A 118 8.27 8.28 -6.54
CA ARG A 118 9.19 8.31 -7.67
C ARG A 118 10.17 7.14 -7.56
N VAL A 119 10.31 6.38 -8.64
CA VAL A 119 11.23 5.24 -8.71
C VAL A 119 12.43 5.61 -9.58
N THR A 120 13.61 5.64 -8.98
CA THR A 120 14.90 5.90 -9.63
C THR A 120 15.79 4.66 -9.55
N VAL A 121 16.81 4.56 -10.40
CA VAL A 121 17.79 3.46 -10.33
C VAL A 121 18.94 3.88 -9.43
N ALA A 122 19.36 2.99 -8.54
CA ALA A 122 20.55 3.17 -7.72
C ALA A 122 21.78 3.17 -8.64
N VAL A 123 22.55 4.26 -8.61
CA VAL A 123 23.83 4.39 -9.31
C VAL A 123 24.91 3.65 -8.53
#